data_AF-A0A673MPI8-F1
#
_entry.id   AF-A0A673MPI8-F1
#
_cell.length_a   1.000
_cell.length_b   1.000
_cell.length_c   1.000
_cell.angle_alpha   90.00
_cell.angle_beta   90.00
_cell.angle_gamma   90.00
#
_symmetry.space_group_name_H-M   'P 1'
#
loop_
_entity.id
_entity.type
_entity.pdbx_description
1 polymer ?
#
loop_
_entity_poly.entity_id
_entity_poly.type
_entity_poly.pdbx_seq_one_letter_code
_entity_poly.pdbx_strand_id
1 'polypeptide(L)'
;LSKKMSSDEKRYEKSDFNLDIKFVKNCSDIDPYDDDPDVLRAELSCGHFIGPQTLTDYCRIQLDDGKAELKCPLCEKQWSYTEVRKLAKLTPEEQQYFEEVLANNAIRRLLDIKNVSIYILHLFFFHKLLRYCS
;
A
#
# COMPACT_ATOMS: atom_id res chain seq x y z
N LEU A 1 11.94 17.28 -8.27
CA LEU A 1 11.21 15.99 -8.28
C LEU A 1 11.11 15.52 -9.72
N SER A 2 12.14 14.82 -10.19
CA SER A 2 12.19 14.28 -11.56
C SER A 2 11.26 13.07 -11.64
N LYS A 3 10.06 13.26 -12.22
CA LYS A 3 9.22 12.15 -12.73
C LYS A 3 10.09 11.33 -13.68
N LYS A 4 10.52 10.14 -13.27
CA LYS A 4 10.95 9.11 -14.21
C LYS A 4 9.66 8.60 -14.86
N MET A 5 9.31 9.20 -15.99
CA MET A 5 8.36 8.62 -16.94
C MET A 5 9.02 7.38 -17.54
N SER A 6 8.67 6.20 -17.04
CA SER A 6 8.98 4.94 -17.72
C SER A 6 8.07 4.84 -18.93
N SER A 7 8.65 4.63 -20.09
CA SER A 7 8.02 4.56 -21.41
C SER A 7 7.06 3.37 -21.64
N ASP A 8 6.69 2.64 -20.58
CA ASP A 8 5.79 1.48 -20.60
C ASP A 8 4.76 1.64 -19.48
N GLU A 9 3.81 2.57 -19.64
CA GLU A 9 2.72 2.72 -18.67
C GLU A 9 1.84 1.47 -18.69
N LYS A 10 1.70 0.81 -17.53
CA LYS A 10 0.77 -0.32 -17.39
C LYS A 10 -0.64 0.16 -17.67
N ARG A 11 -1.32 -0.55 -18.57
CA ARG A 11 -2.72 -0.35 -18.90
C ARG A 11 -3.46 -1.68 -18.94
N TYR A 12 -4.76 -1.62 -18.72
CA TYR A 12 -5.61 -2.77 -18.95
C TYR A 12 -5.95 -2.87 -20.43
N GLU A 13 -5.96 -4.10 -20.92
CA GLU A 13 -6.36 -4.43 -22.28
C GLU A 13 -7.72 -5.12 -22.28
N LYS A 14 -8.39 -5.19 -23.44
CA LYS A 14 -9.63 -5.95 -23.58
C LYS A 14 -9.44 -7.47 -23.38
N SER A 15 -8.20 -7.96 -23.38
CA SER A 15 -7.87 -9.34 -23.01
C SER A 15 -8.00 -9.58 -21.49
N ASP A 16 -7.86 -8.53 -20.68
CA ASP A 16 -7.88 -8.58 -19.21
C ASP A 16 -9.31 -8.78 -18.64
N PHE A 17 -10.37 -8.71 -19.45
CA PHE A 17 -11.75 -9.00 -19.02
C PHE A 17 -11.92 -10.44 -18.47
N ASN A 18 -11.03 -11.35 -18.84
CA ASN A 18 -11.04 -12.73 -18.34
C ASN A 18 -10.55 -12.86 -16.88
N LEU A 19 -9.99 -11.79 -16.31
CA LEU A 19 -9.44 -11.80 -14.96
C LEU A 19 -10.50 -11.60 -13.88
N ASP A 20 -11.81 -11.60 -14.15
CA ASP A 20 -12.85 -11.30 -13.14
C ASP A 20 -12.54 -9.98 -12.40
N ILE A 21 -12.29 -8.93 -13.20
CA ILE A 21 -12.03 -7.56 -12.74
C ILE A 21 -13.22 -6.72 -13.20
N LYS A 22 -13.79 -5.94 -12.29
CA LYS A 22 -14.83 -4.97 -12.63
C LYS A 22 -14.18 -3.72 -13.21
N PHE A 23 -14.26 -3.58 -14.52
CA PHE A 23 -13.75 -2.42 -15.23
C PHE A 23 -14.77 -1.30 -15.29
N VAL A 24 -14.31 -0.08 -15.04
CA VAL A 24 -15.14 1.12 -15.07
C VAL A 24 -14.47 2.16 -15.97
N LYS A 25 -15.28 2.84 -16.79
CA LYS A 25 -14.84 3.93 -17.68
C LYS A 25 -14.94 5.31 -17.03
N ASN A 26 -15.18 5.36 -15.72
CA ASN A 26 -15.27 6.60 -14.97
C ASN A 26 -13.86 7.15 -14.73
N CYS A 27 -13.77 8.46 -14.46
CA CYS A 27 -12.52 9.09 -14.09
C CYS A 27 -11.93 8.42 -12.85
N SER A 28 -10.60 8.41 -12.74
CA SER A 28 -9.92 7.93 -11.54
C SER A 28 -10.31 8.80 -10.34
N ASP A 29 -10.74 8.19 -9.24
CA ASP A 29 -11.02 8.94 -8.00
C ASP A 29 -9.73 9.49 -7.37
N ILE A 30 -8.58 8.92 -7.75
CA ILE A 30 -7.28 9.11 -7.10
C ILE A 30 -6.35 9.99 -7.95
N ASP A 31 -6.42 9.89 -9.28
CA ASP A 31 -5.63 10.71 -10.19
C ASP A 31 -6.54 11.65 -11.00
N PRO A 32 -6.65 12.94 -10.63
CA PRO A 32 -7.52 13.89 -11.32
C PRO A 32 -7.03 14.25 -12.74
N TYR A 33 -5.82 13.83 -13.12
CA TYR A 33 -5.27 14.02 -14.46
C TYR A 33 -5.46 12.79 -15.37
N ASP A 34 -6.02 11.70 -14.83
CA ASP A 34 -6.37 10.50 -15.57
C ASP A 34 -7.87 10.56 -15.95
N ASP A 35 -8.19 11.46 -16.89
CA ASP A 35 -9.53 11.77 -17.37
C ASP A 35 -9.85 11.15 -18.75
N ASP A 36 -8.91 10.41 -19.33
CA ASP A 36 -9.10 9.74 -20.62
C ASP A 36 -10.23 8.70 -20.52
N PRO A 37 -11.33 8.88 -21.29
CA PRO A 37 -12.47 7.97 -21.28
C PRO A 37 -12.19 6.61 -21.95
N ASP A 38 -11.11 6.52 -22.73
CA ASP A 38 -10.69 5.29 -23.41
C ASP A 38 -9.77 4.43 -22.52
N VAL A 39 -9.27 4.98 -21.41
CA VAL A 39 -8.49 4.25 -20.41
C VAL A 39 -9.42 3.44 -19.50
N LEU A 40 -9.18 2.13 -19.46
CA LEU A 40 -9.85 1.23 -18.53
C LEU A 40 -9.26 1.36 -17.13
N ARG A 41 -10.13 1.37 -16.11
CA ARG A 41 -9.75 1.39 -14.69
C ARG A 41 -10.42 0.23 -13.97
N ALA A 42 -9.79 -0.29 -12.92
CA ALA A 42 -10.36 -1.36 -12.11
C ALA A 42 -11.00 -0.82 -10.84
N GLU A 43 -12.16 -1.36 -10.49
CA GLU A 43 -12.78 -1.19 -9.18
C GLU A 43 -12.05 -2.05 -8.14
N LEU A 44 -11.54 -1.39 -7.10
CA LEU A 44 -10.99 -2.04 -5.92
C LEU A 44 -12.12 -2.46 -4.96
N SER A 45 -11.81 -3.34 -4.01
CA SER A 45 -12.68 -3.78 -2.92
C SER A 45 -13.15 -2.64 -2.00
N CYS A 46 -12.52 -1.46 -2.09
CA CYS A 46 -12.95 -0.25 -1.41
C CYS A 46 -13.99 0.57 -2.20
N GLY A 47 -14.35 0.17 -3.41
CA GLY A 47 -15.31 0.86 -4.29
C GLY A 47 -14.73 2.03 -5.08
N HIS A 48 -13.42 2.29 -4.97
CA HIS A 48 -12.73 3.33 -5.74
C HIS A 48 -12.10 2.74 -7.00
N PHE A 49 -11.98 3.59 -8.03
CA PHE A 49 -11.44 3.21 -9.32
C PHE A 49 -10.03 3.77 -9.50
N ILE A 50 -9.12 2.93 -10.00
CA ILE A 50 -7.74 3.35 -10.26
C ILE A 50 -7.14 2.60 -11.46
N GLY A 51 -6.24 3.26 -12.18
CA GLY A 51 -5.38 2.63 -13.18
C GLY A 51 -4.31 1.72 -12.55
N PRO A 52 -3.81 0.70 -13.29
CA PRO A 52 -2.87 -0.26 -12.74
C PRO A 52 -1.50 0.36 -12.46
N GLN A 53 -1.07 1.33 -13.27
CA GLN A 53 0.15 2.10 -13.05
C GLN A 53 0.04 2.96 -11.78
N THR A 54 -1.00 3.79 -11.68
CA THR A 54 -1.24 4.65 -10.51
C THR A 54 -1.36 3.85 -9.22
N LEU A 55 -1.98 2.67 -9.26
CA LEU A 55 -2.05 1.76 -8.12
C LEU A 55 -0.66 1.26 -7.69
N THR A 56 0.18 0.88 -8.66
CA THR A 56 1.57 0.48 -8.40
C THR A 56 2.33 1.61 -7.70
N ASP A 57 2.26 2.81 -8.25
CA ASP A 57 3.00 3.97 -7.75
C ASP A 57 2.54 4.37 -6.34
N TYR A 58 1.23 4.36 -6.10
CA TYR A 58 0.68 4.69 -4.78
C TYR A 58 1.07 3.66 -3.73
N CYS A 59 1.07 2.36 -4.08
CA CYS A 59 1.55 1.34 -3.17
C CYS A 59 3.05 1.48 -2.88
N ARG A 60 3.89 1.81 -3.88
CA ARG A 60 5.33 2.06 -3.66
C ARG A 60 5.57 3.20 -2.67
N ILE A 61 4.84 4.31 -2.80
CA ILE A 61 4.94 5.45 -1.87
C ILE A 61 4.61 4.99 -0.43
N GLN A 62 3.55 4.21 -0.24
CA GLN A 62 3.20 3.68 1.09
C GLN A 62 4.30 2.77 1.65
N LEU A 63 4.91 1.93 0.83
CA LEU A 63 5.98 1.02 1.24
C LEU A 63 7.25 1.78 1.64
N ASP A 64 7.63 2.79 0.85
CA ASP A 64 8.77 3.67 1.12
C ASP A 64 8.54 4.52 2.39
N ASP A 65 7.28 4.90 2.68
CA ASP A 65 6.87 5.54 3.94
C ASP A 65 6.88 4.59 5.15
N GLY A 66 7.33 3.35 4.99
CA GLY A 66 7.41 2.38 6.08
C GLY A 66 6.07 1.75 6.45
N LYS A 67 5.06 1.82 5.57
CA LYS A 67 3.77 1.16 5.83
C LYS A 67 3.91 -0.36 5.64
N ALA A 68 3.37 -1.13 6.59
CA ALA A 68 3.30 -2.59 6.52
C ALA A 68 1.94 -3.09 5.99
N GLU A 69 1.05 -2.17 5.62
CA GLU A 69 -0.29 -2.42 5.10
C GLU A 69 -0.53 -1.45 3.96
N LEU A 70 -1.20 -1.92 2.91
CA LEU A 70 -1.60 -1.09 1.77
C LEU A 70 -3.02 -0.60 1.99
N LYS A 71 -3.26 0.70 1.87
CA LYS A 71 -4.56 1.33 2.11
C LYS A 71 -4.95 2.26 0.98
N CYS A 72 -6.26 2.44 0.85
CA CYS A 72 -6.83 3.45 -0.04
C CYS A 72 -6.55 4.87 0.50
N PRO A 73 -6.10 5.82 -0.33
CA PRO A 73 -5.91 7.22 0.08
C PRO A 73 -7.19 7.89 0.56
N LEU A 74 -8.32 7.50 -0.01
CA LEU A 74 -9.59 8.23 0.12
C LEU A 74 -10.43 7.75 1.31
N CYS A 75 -10.45 6.44 1.53
CA CYS A 75 -11.29 5.83 2.57
C CYS A 75 -10.50 5.03 3.61
N GLU A 76 -9.16 5.02 3.51
CA GLU A 76 -8.24 4.30 4.42
C GLU A 76 -8.49 2.78 4.54
N LYS A 77 -9.40 2.23 3.73
CA LYS A 77 -9.69 0.80 3.72
C LYS A 77 -8.44 0.04 3.28
N GLN A 78 -8.12 -1.01 4.02
CA GLN A 78 -7.00 -1.89 3.70
C GLN A 78 -7.28 -2.69 2.43
N TRP A 79 -6.29 -2.72 1.55
CA TRP A 79 -6.26 -3.58 0.38
C TRP A 79 -5.49 -4.86 0.70
N SER A 80 -5.97 -5.98 0.14
CA SER A 80 -5.21 -7.23 0.22
C SER A 80 -4.07 -7.22 -0.79
N TYR A 81 -2.93 -7.81 -0.44
CA TYR A 81 -1.79 -7.87 -1.36
C TYR A 81 -2.12 -8.68 -2.62
N THR A 82 -2.94 -9.73 -2.51
CA THR A 82 -3.41 -10.53 -3.66
C THR A 82 -4.23 -9.70 -4.65
N GLU A 83 -5.12 -8.84 -4.14
CA GLU A 83 -5.87 -7.88 -4.95
C GLU A 83 -4.94 -6.88 -5.64
N VAL A 84 -4.02 -6.25 -4.88
CA VAL A 84 -3.07 -5.29 -5.44
C VAL A 84 -2.19 -5.93 -6.51
N ARG A 85 -1.65 -7.12 -6.26
CA ARG A 85 -0.83 -7.86 -7.23
C ARG A 85 -1.54 -8.09 -8.55
N LYS A 86 -2.82 -8.47 -8.49
CA LYS A 86 -3.66 -8.75 -9.66
C LYS A 86 -4.02 -7.48 -10.41
N LEU A 87 -4.54 -6.47 -9.71
CA LEU A 87 -5.02 -5.23 -10.32
C LEU A 87 -3.86 -4.36 -10.82
N ALA A 88 -2.79 -4.21 -10.05
CA ALA A 88 -1.64 -3.39 -10.45
C ALA A 88 -0.76 -4.05 -11.54
N LYS A 89 -1.11 -5.24 -12.02
CA LYS A 89 -0.34 -6.05 -12.98
C LYS A 89 1.15 -6.08 -12.59
N LEU A 90 1.43 -6.39 -11.31
CA LEU A 90 2.80 -6.35 -10.80
C LEU A 90 3.66 -7.39 -11.51
N THR A 91 4.84 -6.99 -11.99
CA THR A 91 5.84 -7.93 -12.52
C THR A 91 6.45 -8.75 -11.39
N PRO A 92 7.11 -9.88 -11.68
CA PRO A 92 7.79 -10.68 -10.65
C PRO A 92 8.80 -9.86 -9.82
N GLU A 93 9.52 -8.94 -10.46
CA GLU A 93 10.51 -8.07 -9.80
C GLU A 93 9.83 -7.10 -8.83
N GLU A 94 8.69 -6.54 -9.23
CA GLU A 94 7.91 -5.65 -8.35
C GLU A 94 7.28 -6.42 -7.20
N GLN A 95 6.78 -7.63 -7.44
CA GLN A 95 6.24 -8.48 -6.37
C GLN A 95 7.30 -8.80 -5.33
N GLN A 96 8.51 -9.15 -5.76
CA GLN A 96 9.63 -9.40 -4.86
C GLN A 96 9.94 -8.16 -3.99
N TYR A 97 10.01 -6.98 -4.62
CA TYR A 97 10.22 -5.73 -3.88
C TYR A 97 9.08 -5.44 -2.89
N PHE A 98 7.82 -5.62 -3.30
CA PHE A 98 6.67 -5.40 -2.42
C PHE A 98 6.68 -6.33 -1.21
N GLU A 99 6.93 -7.62 -1.43
CA GLU A 99 6.97 -8.64 -0.38
C GLU A 99 8.11 -8.38 0.61
N GLU A 100 9.30 -8.07 0.11
CA GLU A 100 10.46 -7.76 0.95
C GLU A 100 10.22 -6.52 1.81
N VAL A 101 9.72 -5.43 1.23
CA VAL A 101 9.50 -4.17 1.96
C VAL A 101 8.34 -4.31 2.95
N LEU A 102 7.24 -4.98 2.60
CA LEU A 102 6.16 -5.28 3.53
C LEU A 102 6.65 -6.09 4.73
N ALA A 103 7.43 -7.14 4.49
CA ALA A 103 8.00 -7.97 5.56
C ALA A 103 8.93 -7.16 6.47
N ASN A 104 9.84 -6.37 5.88
CA ASN A 104 10.75 -5.49 6.63
C ASN A 104 10.00 -4.45 7.47
N ASN A 105 8.96 -3.83 6.91
CA ASN A 105 8.13 -2.84 7.61
C ASN A 105 7.34 -3.49 8.75
N ALA A 106 6.82 -4.70 8.55
CA ALA A 106 6.15 -5.46 9.60
C ALA A 106 7.10 -5.82 10.74
N ILE A 107 8.31 -6.29 10.42
CA ILE A 107 9.34 -6.62 11.42
C ILE A 107 9.73 -5.38 12.23
N ARG A 108 9.99 -4.24 11.56
CA ARG A 108 10.32 -2.97 12.24
C ARG A 108 9.23 -2.57 13.24
N ARG A 109 7.96 -2.56 12.81
CA ARG A 109 6.82 -2.27 13.69
C ARG A 109 6.76 -3.19 14.90
N LEU A 110 6.99 -4.50 14.72
CA LEU A 110 6.99 -5.46 15.82
C LEU A 110 8.15 -5.23 16.81
N LEU A 111 9.34 -4.87 16.32
CA LEU A 111 10.49 -4.56 17.16
C LEU A 111 10.27 -3.27 17.96
N ASP A 112 9.70 -2.23 17.34
CA ASP A 112 9.39 -0.98 18.01
C ASP A 112 8.40 -1.18 19.17
N ILE A 113 7.36 -1.99 18.96
CA ILE A 113 6.40 -2.35 20.01
C ILE A 113 7.07 -3.08 21.18
N LYS A 114 7.97 -4.03 20.89
CA LYS A 114 8.73 -4.76 21.92
C LYS A 114 9.63 -3.83 22.72
N ASN A 115 10.33 -2.92 22.05
CA ASN A 115 11.19 -1.94 22.69
C ASN A 115 10.38 -1.04 23.63
N VAL A 116 9.25 -0.49 23.17
CA VAL A 116 8.35 0.33 23.99
C VAL A 116 7.86 -0.45 25.21
N SER A 117 7.48 -1.72 25.05
CA SER A 117 7.03 -2.56 26.15
C SER A 117 8.11 -2.74 27.24
N ILE A 118 9.37 -2.92 26.83
CA ILE A 118 10.50 -3.02 27.76
C ILE A 118 10.72 -1.69 28.50
N TYR A 119 10.71 -0.56 27.79
CA TYR A 119 10.87 0.76 28.41
C TYR A 119 9.75 1.07 29.41
N ILE A 120 8.50 0.73 29.07
CA ILE A 120 7.35 0.92 29.96
C ILE A 120 7.49 0.05 31.21
N LEU A 121 7.85 -1.22 31.07
CA LEU A 121 8.10 -2.11 32.22
C LEU A 121 9.19 -1.53 33.11
N HIS A 122 10.31 -1.08 32.53
CA HIS A 122 11.42 -0.48 33.27
C HIS A 122 10.96 0.78 34.04
N LEU A 123 10.23 1.69 33.40
CA LEU A 123 9.65 2.87 34.04
C LEU A 123 8.72 2.50 35.21
N PHE A 124 7.87 1.48 35.06
CA PHE A 124 7.01 1.00 36.15
C PHE A 124 7.81 0.42 37.32
N PHE A 125 8.86 -0.36 37.04
CA PHE A 125 9.75 -0.88 38.09
C PHE A 125 10.48 0.24 38.83
N PHE A 126 11.03 1.22 38.12
CA PHE A 126 11.71 2.37 38.72
C PHE A 126 10.75 3.21 39.57
N HIS A 127 9.54 3.48 39.09
CA HIS A 127 8.56 4.24 39.86
C HIS A 127 8.06 3.49 41.11
N LYS A 128 7.95 2.16 41.04
CA LYS A 128 7.62 1.33 42.21
C LYS A 128 8.76 1.31 43.22
N LEU A 129 10.01 1.27 42.78
CA LEU A 129 11.19 1.37 43.66
C LEU A 129 11.27 2.74 44.35
N LEU A 130 11.00 3.83 43.63
CA LEU A 130 10.98 5.19 44.21
C LEU A 130 9.90 5.35 45.29
N ARG A 131 8.74 4.68 45.15
CA ARG A 131 7.67 4.67 46.17
C ARG A 131 7.95 3.78 47.37
N TYR A 132 8.85 2.80 47.26
CA TYR A 132 9.27 1.96 48.38
C TYR A 132 10.37 2.61 49.23
N CYS A 133 11.04 3.64 48.72
CA CYS A 133 12.10 4.37 49.40
C CYS A 133 11.67 5.71 50.01
N SER A 134 10.37 6.03 50.07
CA SER A 134 9.82 7.17 50.84
C SER A 134 8.91 6.69 51.95
#